data_AF-A0A506PJQ8-F1
#
_entry.id   AF-A0A506PJQ8-F1
#
_cell.length_a   1.000
_cell.length_b   1.000
_cell.length_c   1.000
_cell.angle_alpha   90.00
_cell.angle_beta   90.00
_cell.angle_gamma   90.00
#
_symmetry.space_group_name_H-M   'P 1'
#
loop_
_entity.id
_entity.type
_entity.pdbx_description
1 polymer ?
#
loop_
_entity_poly.entity_id
_entity_poly.type
_entity_poly.pdbx_seq_one_letter_code
_entity_poly.pdbx_strand_id
1 'polypeptide(L)'
;MRTTINLKNKKFYKDLIGIWLLICLGLFFILIQFFQDRGMWMDESALASSIRDANFYELFKPFGNGQVAPILYLIIQKGMIWVFGSYDLVFRILPLFSVLLSTLLLFIILKELEITKRITLITLALFLLHPNIIYYSSEIKQYPTDIFAVLGFIFITLKIIKTTSSRNRIKLALLVVPLFYFSNVTIIIFPLLALIILYDNYKHHKKLKISSILILFIWIISIITYYYLFAYKHASTDLMLKFWTGVGLPDSGIDSLNEYFNWGIKIIWEQLFYDLIADQNIVFAVISLILFVIGLFFLIKAKKYIIITLIILTIISHLLMSMLMLYPFYKRIILYMLPLYLILIAGFLDILYLKLQTRKFGVPIFNIAIGILFMSLIYNNAIKFPSEYDPYKAAITYLNQKGYNNDTLIVFAGLSGISYYKDITQPYKDRIIAIGHIGPTNEELKKLDTIDVKKNYWLIFSYRRSEWKDKVFPILKKNGSLKFVKGNNTLLRKNDGYLYQYTPY
;
A
#
# COMPACT_ATOMS: atom_id res chain seq x y z
N MET A 1 -39.54 12.98 -7.12
CA MET A 1 -40.39 11.80 -6.88
C MET A 1 -39.53 10.66 -6.36
N ARG A 2 -39.67 10.31 -5.08
CA ARG A 2 -39.01 9.15 -4.46
C ARG A 2 -39.75 7.90 -4.93
N THR A 3 -39.17 7.14 -5.84
CA THR A 3 -39.59 5.75 -6.07
C THR A 3 -39.13 4.93 -4.87
N THR A 4 -40.07 4.64 -3.98
CA THR A 4 -39.95 3.59 -2.96
C THR A 4 -39.64 2.27 -3.66
N ILE A 5 -38.37 1.87 -3.65
CA ILE A 5 -37.93 0.55 -4.09
C ILE A 5 -38.60 -0.46 -3.15
N ASN A 6 -39.53 -1.22 -3.70
CA ASN A 6 -40.27 -2.25 -2.98
C ASN A 6 -39.29 -3.37 -2.59
N LEU A 7 -38.83 -3.36 -1.33
CA LEU A 7 -37.78 -4.25 -0.79
C LEU A 7 -38.22 -5.72 -0.62
N LYS A 8 -39.43 -6.11 -1.05
CA LYS A 8 -39.98 -7.48 -0.88
C LYS A 8 -39.70 -8.44 -2.04
N ASN A 9 -38.68 -8.20 -2.86
CA ASN A 9 -38.39 -9.07 -4.01
C ASN A 9 -37.34 -10.14 -3.65
N LYS A 10 -37.73 -11.41 -3.48
CA LYS A 10 -36.82 -12.56 -3.22
C LYS A 10 -35.64 -12.63 -4.22
N LYS A 11 -35.82 -12.11 -5.44
CA LYS A 11 -34.77 -11.99 -6.48
C LYS A 11 -33.66 -10.98 -6.11
N PHE A 12 -34.00 -9.88 -5.45
CA PHE A 12 -33.04 -8.87 -4.99
C PHE A 12 -32.09 -9.42 -3.92
N TYR A 13 -32.60 -10.26 -3.00
CA TYR A 13 -31.77 -10.90 -1.99
C TYR A 13 -30.81 -11.92 -2.58
N LYS A 14 -31.23 -12.70 -3.59
CA LYS A 14 -30.36 -13.64 -4.31
C LYS A 14 -29.21 -12.93 -5.04
N ASP A 15 -29.47 -11.78 -5.67
CA ASP A 15 -28.46 -10.98 -6.36
C ASP A 15 -27.34 -10.48 -5.44
N LEU A 16 -27.64 -10.25 -4.15
CA LEU A 16 -26.63 -9.77 -3.19
C LEU A 16 -25.75 -10.90 -2.63
N ILE A 17 -26.20 -12.16 -2.66
CA ILE A 17 -25.42 -13.31 -2.16
C ILE A 17 -24.09 -13.40 -2.90
N GLY A 18 -24.10 -13.29 -4.23
CA GLY A 18 -22.87 -13.32 -5.04
C GLY A 18 -21.87 -12.23 -4.64
N ILE A 19 -22.35 -11.02 -4.32
CA ILE A 19 -21.47 -9.93 -3.90
C ILE A 19 -20.91 -10.17 -2.49
N TRP A 20 -21.72 -10.71 -1.57
CA TRP A 20 -21.23 -11.13 -0.25
C TRP A 20 -20.18 -12.23 -0.35
N LEU A 21 -20.35 -13.20 -1.24
CA LEU A 21 -19.33 -14.22 -1.50
C LEU A 21 -18.01 -13.60 -1.98
N LEU A 22 -18.06 -12.57 -2.83
CA LEU A 22 -16.86 -11.84 -3.27
C LEU A 22 -16.17 -11.09 -2.12
N ILE A 23 -16.94 -10.47 -1.22
CA ILE A 23 -16.41 -9.83 -0.01
C ILE A 23 -15.74 -10.88 0.89
N CYS A 24 -16.41 -12.01 1.14
CA CYS A 24 -15.86 -13.12 1.92
C CYS A 24 -14.58 -13.67 1.28
N LEU A 25 -14.53 -13.78 -0.06
CA LEU A 25 -13.34 -14.22 -0.78
C LEU A 25 -12.17 -13.23 -0.64
N GLY A 26 -12.43 -11.93 -0.72
CA GLY A 26 -11.40 -10.91 -0.47
C GLY A 26 -10.86 -10.96 0.96
N LEU A 27 -11.75 -11.08 1.96
CA LEU A 27 -11.35 -11.28 3.35
C LEU A 27 -10.55 -12.59 3.54
N PHE A 28 -10.95 -13.65 2.86
CA PHE A 28 -10.24 -14.93 2.89
C PHE A 28 -8.81 -14.80 2.35
N PHE A 29 -8.61 -14.12 1.21
CA PHE A 29 -7.25 -13.86 0.70
C PHE A 29 -6.41 -13.02 1.67
N ILE A 30 -6.98 -11.98 2.28
CA ILE A 30 -6.30 -11.15 3.29
C ILE A 30 -5.89 -11.98 4.50
N LEU A 31 -6.79 -12.82 5.01
CA LEU A 31 -6.51 -13.66 6.18
C LEU A 31 -5.45 -14.72 5.87
N ILE A 32 -5.50 -15.38 4.71
CA ILE A 32 -4.43 -16.32 4.34
C ILE A 32 -3.10 -15.59 4.17
N GLN A 33 -3.08 -14.41 3.54
CA GLN A 33 -1.86 -13.62 3.38
C GLN A 33 -1.22 -13.28 4.74
N PHE A 34 -2.06 -13.02 5.75
CA PHE A 34 -1.62 -12.81 7.12
C PHE A 34 -1.10 -14.11 7.75
N PHE A 35 -1.89 -15.19 7.75
CA PHE A 35 -1.54 -16.45 8.43
C PHE A 35 -0.44 -17.26 7.75
N GLN A 36 -0.07 -16.94 6.52
CA GLN A 36 1.04 -17.59 5.83
C GLN A 36 2.40 -17.35 6.52
N ASP A 37 2.53 -16.29 7.32
CA ASP A 37 3.76 -15.97 8.05
C ASP A 37 5.01 -15.90 7.15
N ARG A 38 4.84 -15.31 5.96
CA ARG A 38 5.92 -15.14 4.98
C ARG A 38 7.11 -14.41 5.58
N GLY A 39 8.31 -14.68 5.04
CA GLY A 39 9.52 -13.96 5.44
C GLY A 39 9.38 -12.45 5.27
N MET A 40 9.96 -11.69 6.21
CA MET A 40 10.15 -10.26 6.06
C MET A 40 11.13 -10.00 4.91
N TRP A 41 10.73 -9.17 3.96
CA TRP A 41 11.64 -8.70 2.93
C TRP A 41 12.51 -7.56 3.44
N MET A 42 13.49 -7.12 2.64
CA MET A 42 14.51 -6.15 3.06
C MET A 42 13.94 -4.92 3.80
N ASP A 43 12.92 -4.26 3.23
CA ASP A 43 12.35 -3.04 3.81
C ASP A 43 11.55 -3.29 5.09
N GLU A 44 10.87 -4.44 5.19
CA GLU A 44 10.15 -4.86 6.41
C GLU A 44 11.16 -5.16 7.53
N SER A 45 12.20 -5.92 7.21
CA SER A 45 13.23 -6.36 8.15
C SER A 45 13.99 -5.17 8.74
N ALA A 46 14.33 -4.18 7.90
CA ALA A 46 15.02 -2.96 8.33
C ALA A 46 14.19 -2.08 9.26
N LEU A 47 12.86 -2.04 9.08
CA LEU A 47 11.97 -1.29 9.97
C LEU A 47 11.68 -2.09 11.25
N ALA A 48 11.43 -3.39 11.13
CA ALA A 48 11.13 -4.28 12.25
C ALA A 48 12.32 -4.40 13.20
N SER A 49 13.57 -4.48 12.71
CA SER A 49 14.76 -4.46 13.57
C SER A 49 14.88 -3.15 14.34
N SER A 50 14.71 -2.01 13.66
CA SER A 50 14.74 -0.69 14.30
C SER A 50 13.71 -0.55 15.41
N ILE A 51 12.48 -1.04 15.21
CA ILE A 51 11.43 -1.01 16.24
C ILE A 51 11.73 -2.01 17.37
N ARG A 52 12.17 -3.23 17.03
CA ARG A 52 12.49 -4.28 18.00
C ARG A 52 13.59 -3.85 18.95
N ASP A 53 14.66 -3.30 18.41
CA ASP A 53 15.90 -3.05 19.13
C ASP A 53 15.86 -1.70 19.88
N ALA A 54 15.05 -0.74 19.44
CA ALA A 54 14.87 0.55 20.11
C ALA A 54 13.99 0.47 21.37
N ASN A 55 14.25 1.27 22.41
CA ASN A 55 13.27 1.55 23.46
C ASN A 55 12.26 2.65 23.04
N PHE A 56 11.21 2.90 23.83
CA PHE A 56 10.17 3.89 23.48
C PHE A 56 10.72 5.30 23.25
N TYR A 57 11.74 5.73 24.01
CA TYR A 57 12.35 7.04 23.85
C TYR A 57 13.18 7.12 22.56
N GLU A 58 13.85 6.04 22.20
CA GLU A 58 14.63 5.95 20.96
C GLU A 58 13.77 6.01 19.69
N LEU A 59 12.47 5.69 19.76
CA LEU A 59 11.54 5.87 18.63
C LEU A 59 11.41 7.35 18.20
N PHE A 60 11.71 8.30 19.09
CA PHE A 60 11.70 9.74 18.81
C PHE A 60 13.01 10.22 18.19
N LYS A 61 14.02 9.36 18.06
CA LYS A 61 15.29 9.65 17.40
C LYS A 61 15.27 9.06 15.99
N PRO A 62 16.05 9.62 15.04
CA PRO A 62 16.18 9.03 13.71
C PRO A 62 16.72 7.59 13.79
N PHE A 63 16.06 6.65 13.11
CA PHE A 63 16.52 5.27 13.05
C PHE A 63 17.75 5.10 12.14
N GLY A 64 18.55 4.08 12.43
CA GLY A 64 19.50 3.53 11.47
C GLY A 64 18.79 2.97 10.23
N ASN A 65 19.52 2.81 9.12
CA ASN A 65 19.04 2.23 7.85
C ASN A 65 18.09 3.08 7.02
N GLY A 66 18.00 4.38 7.31
CA GLY A 66 17.27 5.33 6.47
C GLY A 66 15.77 5.10 6.40
N GLN A 67 15.16 4.42 7.37
CA GLN A 67 13.72 4.19 7.39
C GLN A 67 12.99 5.40 7.96
N VAL A 68 11.84 5.75 7.36
CA VAL A 68 10.99 6.86 7.79
C VAL A 68 9.56 6.37 7.93
N ALA A 69 8.96 6.57 9.11
CA ALA A 69 7.57 6.24 9.40
C ALA A 69 6.98 7.23 10.42
N PRO A 70 5.66 7.43 10.45
CA PRO A 70 5.00 8.32 11.40
C PRO A 70 5.20 7.89 12.86
N ILE A 71 5.37 8.83 13.78
CA ILE A 71 5.71 8.52 15.18
C ILE A 71 4.65 7.68 15.90
N LEU A 72 3.36 7.95 15.69
CA LEU A 72 2.30 7.19 16.35
C LEU A 72 2.20 5.76 15.78
N TYR A 73 2.51 5.58 14.48
CA TYR A 73 2.65 4.24 13.90
C TYR A 73 3.76 3.45 14.62
N LEU A 74 4.92 4.07 14.84
CA LEU A 74 6.06 3.44 15.52
C LEU A 74 5.75 3.08 16.97
N ILE A 75 5.11 3.99 17.73
CA ILE A 75 4.73 3.77 19.12
C ILE A 75 3.74 2.60 19.23
N ILE A 76 2.73 2.56 18.35
CA ILE A 76 1.74 1.47 18.35
C ILE A 76 2.42 0.14 18.04
N GLN A 77 3.28 0.09 17.00
CA GLN A 77 4.01 -1.14 16.68
C GLN A 77 4.91 -1.59 17.83
N LYS A 78 5.62 -0.66 18.49
CA LYS A 78 6.45 -0.99 19.67
C LYS A 78 5.61 -1.53 20.82
N GLY A 79 4.46 -0.91 21.10
CA GLY A 79 3.52 -1.38 22.11
C GLY A 79 3.03 -2.80 21.82
N MET A 80 2.72 -3.11 20.55
CA MET A 80 2.25 -4.44 20.16
C MET A 80 3.31 -5.51 20.38
N ILE A 81 4.56 -5.27 20.00
CA ILE A 81 5.63 -6.25 20.24
C ILE A 81 6.05 -6.35 21.69
N TRP A 82 5.85 -5.29 22.49
CA TRP A 82 6.08 -5.30 23.92
C TRP A 82 5.06 -6.17 24.65
N VAL A 83 3.79 -6.15 24.23
CA VAL A 83 2.70 -6.95 24.84
C VAL A 83 2.67 -8.39 24.33
N PHE A 84 2.79 -8.60 23.02
CA PHE A 84 2.57 -9.91 22.37
C PHE A 84 3.86 -10.62 21.94
N GLY A 85 5.03 -9.98 22.10
CA GLY A 85 6.32 -10.49 21.66
C GLY A 85 6.70 -10.05 20.25
N SER A 86 7.98 -10.19 19.91
CA SER A 86 8.56 -9.75 18.64
C SER A 86 8.49 -10.81 17.54
N TYR A 87 7.29 -11.33 17.27
CA TYR A 87 7.03 -12.27 16.17
C TYR A 87 6.63 -11.54 14.90
N ASP A 88 6.98 -12.09 13.73
CA ASP A 88 6.64 -11.51 12.42
C ASP A 88 5.14 -11.16 12.33
N LEU A 89 4.26 -12.11 12.68
CA LEU A 89 2.81 -11.91 12.67
C LEU A 89 2.34 -10.73 13.52
N VAL A 90 2.99 -10.46 14.67
CA VAL A 90 2.60 -9.35 15.56
C VAL A 90 2.80 -8.01 14.86
N PHE A 91 3.91 -7.83 14.15
CA PHE A 91 4.14 -6.61 13.34
C PHE A 91 3.12 -6.45 12.20
N ARG A 92 2.53 -7.56 11.71
CA ARG A 92 1.53 -7.57 10.63
C ARG A 92 0.10 -7.33 11.13
N ILE A 93 -0.15 -7.32 12.44
CA ILE A 93 -1.50 -7.07 12.98
C ILE A 93 -1.96 -5.64 12.65
N LEU A 94 -1.10 -4.64 12.83
CA LEU A 94 -1.47 -3.24 12.56
C LEU A 94 -1.91 -2.99 11.09
N PRO A 95 -1.17 -3.42 10.06
CA PRO A 95 -1.62 -3.29 8.67
C PRO A 95 -2.91 -4.07 8.39
N LEU A 96 -3.07 -5.28 8.94
CA LEU A 96 -4.29 -6.09 8.79
C LEU A 96 -5.52 -5.34 9.32
N PHE A 97 -5.46 -4.90 10.58
CA PHE A 97 -6.55 -4.17 11.21
C PHE A 97 -6.84 -2.86 10.48
N SER A 98 -5.82 -2.19 9.93
CA SER A 98 -6.00 -0.97 9.15
C SER A 98 -6.79 -1.22 7.87
N VAL A 99 -6.58 -2.33 7.15
CA VAL A 99 -7.39 -2.70 5.98
C VAL A 99 -8.84 -3.02 6.38
N LEU A 100 -9.04 -3.76 7.47
CA LEU A 100 -10.38 -4.12 7.95
C LEU A 100 -11.17 -2.87 8.39
N LEU A 101 -10.56 -1.99 9.16
CA LEU A 101 -11.17 -0.73 9.58
C LEU A 101 -11.38 0.24 8.41
N SER A 102 -10.46 0.27 7.44
CA SER A 102 -10.64 1.02 6.19
C SER A 102 -11.85 0.53 5.41
N THR A 103 -12.08 -0.78 5.36
CA THR A 103 -13.24 -1.38 4.69
C THR A 103 -14.54 -0.92 5.36
N LEU A 104 -14.57 -0.90 6.71
CA LEU A 104 -15.73 -0.41 7.47
C LEU A 104 -15.96 1.10 7.22
N LEU A 105 -14.91 1.91 7.26
CA LEU A 105 -15.02 3.35 6.98
C LEU A 105 -15.48 3.62 5.56
N LEU A 106 -14.97 2.87 4.57
CA LEU A 106 -15.39 2.96 3.19
C LEU A 106 -16.89 2.65 3.03
N PHE A 107 -17.38 1.60 3.69
CA PHE A 107 -18.83 1.29 3.73
C PHE A 107 -19.65 2.46 4.27
N ILE A 108 -19.21 3.03 5.39
CA ILE A 108 -19.91 4.15 6.03
C ILE A 108 -19.89 5.39 5.13
N ILE A 109 -18.74 5.73 4.54
CA ILE A 109 -18.59 6.88 3.63
C ILE A 109 -19.49 6.72 2.40
N LEU A 110 -19.52 5.54 1.76
CA LEU A 110 -20.37 5.29 0.61
C LEU A 110 -21.86 5.47 0.95
N LYS A 111 -22.28 5.05 2.17
CA LYS A 111 -23.63 5.30 2.68
C LYS A 111 -23.89 6.80 2.91
N GLU A 112 -22.93 7.53 3.49
CA GLU A 112 -23.03 8.98 3.73
C GLU A 112 -23.08 9.80 2.42
N LEU A 113 -22.54 9.24 1.33
CA LEU A 113 -22.61 9.75 -0.04
C LEU A 113 -23.87 9.30 -0.81
N GLU A 114 -24.75 8.56 -0.15
CA GLU A 114 -26.02 8.05 -0.68
C GLU A 114 -25.86 7.07 -1.87
N ILE A 115 -24.74 6.34 -1.91
CA ILE A 115 -24.54 5.28 -2.91
C ILE A 115 -25.46 4.10 -2.58
N THR A 116 -26.09 3.52 -3.61
CA THR A 116 -27.01 2.39 -3.40
C THR A 116 -26.29 1.18 -2.77
N LYS A 117 -27.05 0.36 -2.03
CA LYS A 117 -26.50 -0.81 -1.32
C LYS A 117 -25.76 -1.76 -2.25
N ARG A 118 -26.28 -2.01 -3.45
CA ARG A 118 -25.65 -2.93 -4.43
C ARG A 118 -24.27 -2.42 -4.84
N ILE A 119 -24.17 -1.15 -5.22
CA ILE A 119 -22.92 -0.54 -5.66
C ILE A 119 -21.94 -0.42 -4.51
N THR A 120 -22.43 -0.06 -3.32
CA THR A 120 -21.60 -0.06 -2.10
C THR A 120 -20.91 -1.41 -1.88
N LEU A 121 -21.66 -2.52 -1.95
CA LEU A 121 -21.08 -3.85 -1.77
C LEU A 121 -20.11 -4.24 -2.89
N ILE A 122 -20.39 -3.85 -4.15
CA ILE A 122 -19.45 -4.05 -5.27
C ILE A 122 -18.15 -3.29 -5.01
N THR A 123 -18.22 -2.05 -4.55
CA THR A 123 -17.04 -1.23 -4.24
C THR A 123 -16.20 -1.84 -3.11
N LEU A 124 -16.83 -2.39 -2.07
CA LEU A 124 -16.12 -3.11 -1.00
C LEU A 124 -15.44 -4.37 -1.53
N ALA A 125 -16.12 -5.15 -2.37
CA ALA A 125 -15.53 -6.33 -3.00
C ALA A 125 -14.33 -5.96 -3.88
N LEU A 126 -14.43 -4.88 -4.67
CA LEU A 126 -13.30 -4.37 -5.47
C LEU A 126 -12.12 -3.94 -4.60
N PHE A 127 -12.37 -3.27 -3.47
CA PHE A 127 -11.33 -2.88 -2.53
C PHE A 127 -10.62 -4.10 -1.92
N LEU A 128 -11.38 -5.07 -1.40
CA LEU A 128 -10.83 -6.24 -0.72
C LEU A 128 -10.14 -7.24 -1.65
N LEU A 129 -10.61 -7.35 -2.91
CA LEU A 129 -9.99 -8.20 -3.93
C LEU A 129 -8.87 -7.50 -4.69
N HIS A 130 -8.53 -6.25 -4.36
CA HIS A 130 -7.45 -5.56 -5.04
C HIS A 130 -6.09 -6.18 -4.65
N PRO A 131 -5.22 -6.58 -5.61
CA PRO A 131 -3.95 -7.26 -5.30
C PRO A 131 -3.05 -6.48 -4.34
N ASN A 132 -2.93 -5.16 -4.53
CA ASN A 132 -2.20 -4.30 -3.61
C ASN A 132 -2.79 -4.30 -2.18
N ILE A 133 -4.13 -4.33 -2.02
CA ILE A 133 -4.74 -4.38 -0.68
C ILE A 133 -4.44 -5.71 0.00
N ILE A 134 -4.56 -6.82 -0.71
CA ILE A 134 -4.21 -8.15 -0.18
C ILE A 134 -2.74 -8.17 0.23
N TYR A 135 -1.82 -7.75 -0.65
CA TYR A 135 -0.40 -7.74 -0.36
C TYR A 135 -0.05 -6.86 0.87
N TYR A 136 -0.42 -5.57 0.82
CA TYR A 136 -0.08 -4.60 1.85
C TYR A 136 -0.82 -4.85 3.16
N SER A 137 -1.92 -5.62 3.19
CA SER A 137 -2.58 -6.02 4.44
C SER A 137 -1.67 -6.78 5.40
N SER A 138 -0.60 -7.38 4.87
CA SER A 138 0.41 -8.08 5.65
C SER A 138 1.73 -7.33 5.72
N GLU A 139 1.96 -6.27 4.95
CA GLU A 139 3.29 -5.64 4.89
C GLU A 139 3.56 -4.73 6.10
N ILE A 140 4.74 -4.87 6.71
CA ILE A 140 5.16 -4.06 7.87
C ILE A 140 5.60 -2.66 7.41
N LYS A 141 4.63 -1.88 6.94
CA LYS A 141 4.75 -0.48 6.50
C LYS A 141 3.45 0.28 6.80
N GLN A 142 3.56 1.60 6.79
CA GLN A 142 2.45 2.52 7.06
C GLN A 142 1.39 2.61 5.94
N TYR A 143 1.55 1.92 4.81
CA TYR A 143 0.66 2.12 3.66
C TYR A 143 -0.82 1.80 3.96
N PRO A 144 -1.17 0.71 4.68
CA PRO A 144 -2.55 0.48 5.08
C PRO A 144 -3.05 1.45 6.15
N THR A 145 -2.17 1.89 7.05
CA THR A 145 -2.53 2.90 8.07
C THR A 145 -2.82 4.25 7.43
N ASP A 146 -2.14 4.57 6.32
CA ASP A 146 -2.40 5.76 5.50
C ASP A 146 -3.81 5.72 4.88
N ILE A 147 -4.25 4.57 4.37
CA ILE A 147 -5.63 4.36 3.88
C ILE A 147 -6.62 4.65 5.02
N PHE A 148 -6.41 4.03 6.18
CA PHE A 148 -7.30 4.18 7.34
C PHE A 148 -7.38 5.63 7.80
N ALA A 149 -6.23 6.31 7.93
CA ALA A 149 -6.16 7.68 8.37
C ALA A 149 -6.88 8.63 7.39
N VAL A 150 -6.67 8.46 6.08
CA VAL A 150 -7.34 9.26 5.05
C VAL A 150 -8.85 9.06 5.08
N LEU A 151 -9.33 7.81 5.14
CA LEU A 151 -10.76 7.52 5.23
C LEU A 151 -11.36 8.03 6.54
N GLY A 152 -10.64 7.90 7.66
CA GLY A 152 -11.05 8.42 8.96
C GLY A 152 -11.19 9.94 8.93
N PHE A 153 -10.24 10.64 8.33
CA PHE A 153 -10.25 12.08 8.19
C PHE A 153 -11.42 12.54 7.27
N ILE A 154 -11.65 11.87 6.14
CA ILE A 154 -12.81 12.13 5.28
C ILE A 154 -14.12 11.91 6.04
N PHE A 155 -14.26 10.79 6.74
CA PHE A 155 -15.45 10.46 7.53
C PHE A 155 -15.74 11.53 8.58
N ILE A 156 -14.74 11.93 9.36
CA ILE A 156 -14.90 12.98 10.36
C ILE A 156 -15.24 14.32 9.72
N THR A 157 -14.63 14.67 8.58
CA THR A 157 -14.95 15.89 7.83
C THR A 157 -16.41 15.90 7.38
N LEU A 158 -16.91 14.79 6.85
CA LEU A 158 -18.33 14.63 6.48
C LEU A 158 -19.26 14.76 7.70
N LYS A 159 -18.83 14.30 8.88
CA LYS A 159 -19.59 14.51 10.13
C LYS A 159 -19.55 15.97 10.59
N ILE A 160 -18.42 16.66 10.45
CA ILE A 160 -18.28 18.08 10.83
C ILE A 160 -19.23 18.95 10.01
N ILE A 161 -19.30 18.76 8.69
CA ILE A 161 -20.18 19.57 7.82
C ILE A 161 -21.67 19.27 8.07
N LYS A 162 -22.02 18.04 8.45
CA LYS A 162 -23.40 17.67 8.82
C LYS A 162 -23.80 18.12 10.23
N THR A 163 -22.84 18.54 11.06
CA THR A 163 -23.08 18.89 12.47
C THR A 163 -23.31 20.39 12.63
N THR A 164 -24.46 20.77 13.19
CA THR A 164 -24.80 22.18 13.43
C THR A 164 -24.13 22.77 14.67
N SER A 165 -23.96 21.96 15.73
CA SER A 165 -23.39 22.37 17.03
C SER A 165 -21.88 22.61 16.96
N SER A 166 -21.45 23.85 17.24
CA SER A 166 -20.04 24.25 17.28
C SER A 166 -19.20 23.38 18.23
N ARG A 167 -19.73 23.04 19.41
CA ARG A 167 -19.04 22.21 20.41
C ARG A 167 -18.75 20.81 19.85
N ASN A 168 -19.73 20.20 19.17
CA ASN A 168 -19.56 18.87 18.60
C ASN A 168 -18.63 18.89 17.39
N ARG A 169 -18.65 19.96 16.57
CA ARG A 169 -17.69 20.15 15.48
C ARG A 169 -16.25 20.19 15.99
N ILE A 170 -16.00 20.91 17.09
CA ILE A 170 -14.66 20.99 17.72
C ILE A 170 -14.25 19.63 18.30
N LYS A 171 -15.16 18.92 19.01
CA LYS A 171 -14.90 17.55 19.49
C LYS A 171 -14.50 16.62 18.35
N LEU A 172 -15.22 16.66 17.23
CA LEU A 172 -14.90 15.88 16.04
C LEU A 172 -13.51 16.25 15.48
N ALA A 173 -13.18 17.53 15.43
CA ALA A 173 -11.87 17.96 14.95
C ALA A 173 -10.70 17.51 15.85
N LEU A 174 -10.90 17.45 17.16
CA LEU A 174 -9.91 16.90 18.10
C LEU A 174 -9.66 15.40 17.86
N LEU A 175 -10.67 14.63 17.40
CA LEU A 175 -10.49 13.22 17.06
C LEU A 175 -9.60 12.99 15.83
N VAL A 176 -9.39 14.01 15.00
CA VAL A 176 -8.49 13.93 13.83
C VAL A 176 -7.03 14.11 14.23
N VAL A 177 -6.74 14.84 15.31
CA VAL A 177 -5.37 15.21 15.71
C VAL A 177 -4.41 14.00 15.73
N PRO A 178 -4.76 12.85 16.34
CA PRO A 178 -3.89 11.67 16.34
C PRO A 178 -3.55 11.15 14.93
N LEU A 179 -4.44 11.34 13.93
CA LEU A 179 -4.20 10.86 12.57
C LEU A 179 -3.02 11.57 11.90
N PHE A 180 -2.73 12.83 12.26
CA PHE A 180 -1.54 13.56 11.77
C PHE A 180 -0.22 12.91 12.19
N TYR A 181 -0.20 12.28 13.36
CA TYR A 181 0.97 11.58 13.89
C TYR A 181 0.99 10.10 13.46
N PHE A 182 -0.15 9.56 13.03
CA PHE A 182 -0.30 8.17 12.58
C PHE A 182 0.04 7.99 11.10
N SER A 183 -0.11 9.04 10.29
CA SER A 183 0.02 8.96 8.84
C SER A 183 0.52 10.27 8.24
N ASN A 184 1.64 10.22 7.50
CA ASN A 184 2.23 11.37 6.84
C ASN A 184 1.31 11.98 5.77
N VAL A 185 0.51 11.15 5.10
CA VAL A 185 -0.33 11.60 3.98
C VAL A 185 -1.55 12.41 4.42
N THR A 186 -1.86 12.43 5.71
CA THR A 186 -2.93 13.28 6.25
C THR A 186 -2.61 14.77 6.12
N ILE A 187 -1.34 15.14 6.12
CA ILE A 187 -0.87 16.50 5.85
C ILE A 187 -1.19 16.90 4.40
N ILE A 188 -1.08 15.94 3.47
CA ILE A 188 -1.36 16.14 2.04
C ILE A 188 -2.86 16.36 1.81
N ILE A 189 -3.72 15.64 2.53
CA ILE A 189 -5.17 15.74 2.35
C ILE A 189 -5.83 16.85 3.17
N PHE A 190 -5.15 17.36 4.20
CA PHE A 190 -5.68 18.42 5.07
C PHE A 190 -6.20 19.66 4.32
N PRO A 191 -5.46 20.27 3.37
CA PRO A 191 -5.91 21.49 2.70
C PRO A 191 -7.24 21.29 1.97
N LEU A 192 -7.40 20.13 1.35
CA LEU A 192 -8.64 19.72 0.69
C LEU A 192 -9.82 19.66 1.68
N LEU A 193 -9.65 18.98 2.81
CA LEU A 193 -10.73 18.81 3.80
C LEU A 193 -11.07 20.13 4.51
N ALA A 194 -10.06 20.98 4.72
CA ALA A 194 -10.23 22.36 5.18
C ALA A 194 -11.10 23.17 4.20
N LEU A 195 -10.82 23.09 2.89
CA LEU A 195 -11.61 23.76 1.86
C LEU A 195 -13.06 23.27 1.83
N ILE A 196 -13.31 21.96 2.03
CA ILE A 196 -14.68 21.42 2.10
C ILE A 196 -15.45 22.05 3.28
N ILE A 197 -14.82 22.16 4.45
CA ILE A 197 -15.45 22.79 5.63
C ILE A 197 -15.74 24.28 5.38
N LEU A 198 -14.79 25.00 4.78
CA LEU A 198 -14.95 26.42 4.47
C LEU A 198 -16.07 26.64 3.43
N TYR A 199 -16.07 25.86 2.36
CA TYR A 199 -17.09 25.90 1.31
C TYR A 199 -18.49 25.59 1.85
N ASP A 200 -18.62 24.60 2.73
CA ASP A 200 -19.88 24.26 3.38
C ASP A 200 -20.45 25.44 4.18
N ASN A 201 -19.62 26.11 4.99
CA ASN A 201 -20.06 27.29 5.73
C ASN A 201 -20.49 28.44 4.80
N TYR A 202 -19.73 28.67 3.73
CA TYR A 202 -20.06 29.71 2.75
C TYR A 202 -21.43 29.44 2.12
N LYS A 203 -21.66 28.20 1.66
CA LYS A 203 -22.88 27.80 0.96
C LYS A 203 -24.11 27.77 1.87
N HIS A 204 -23.99 27.23 3.08
CA HIS A 204 -25.14 26.96 3.95
C HIS A 204 -25.36 28.01 5.04
N HIS A 205 -24.35 28.81 5.39
CA HIS A 205 -24.43 29.77 6.50
C HIS A 205 -24.10 31.21 6.11
N LYS A 206 -23.61 31.47 4.88
CA LYS A 206 -23.24 32.80 4.35
C LYS A 206 -22.23 33.60 5.21
N LYS A 207 -21.66 32.98 6.25
CA LYS A 207 -20.67 33.53 7.17
C LYS A 207 -19.72 32.43 7.63
N LEU A 208 -18.46 32.79 7.86
CA LEU A 208 -17.48 31.88 8.47
C LEU A 208 -17.83 31.68 9.96
N LYS A 209 -18.18 30.44 10.33
CA LYS A 209 -18.38 30.08 11.74
C LYS A 209 -17.04 30.06 12.46
N ILE A 210 -16.97 30.70 13.63
CA ILE A 210 -15.78 30.70 14.52
C ILE A 210 -15.28 29.26 14.77
N SER A 211 -16.19 28.30 14.96
CA SER A 211 -15.83 26.89 15.11
C SER A 211 -14.97 26.35 13.97
N SER A 212 -15.17 26.82 12.74
CA SER A 212 -14.40 26.38 11.57
C SER A 212 -12.99 26.95 11.59
N ILE A 213 -12.85 28.21 11.99
CA ILE A 213 -11.55 28.85 12.20
C ILE A 213 -10.78 28.10 13.29
N LEU A 214 -11.44 27.79 14.42
CA LEU A 214 -10.84 27.01 15.50
C LEU A 214 -10.43 25.60 15.06
N ILE A 215 -11.23 24.93 14.22
CA ILE A 215 -10.88 23.62 13.66
C ILE A 215 -9.60 23.72 12.81
N LEU A 216 -9.54 24.70 11.90
CA LEU A 216 -8.36 24.91 11.07
C LEU A 216 -7.14 25.26 11.93
N PHE A 217 -7.31 26.09 12.96
CA PHE A 217 -6.25 26.43 13.89
C PHE A 217 -5.71 25.20 14.63
N ILE A 218 -6.59 24.34 15.17
CA ILE A 218 -6.21 23.08 15.83
C ILE A 218 -5.41 22.18 14.87
N TRP A 219 -5.89 22.01 13.64
CA TRP A 219 -5.24 21.15 12.65
C TRP A 219 -3.91 21.74 12.16
N ILE A 220 -3.83 23.04 11.90
CA ILE A 220 -2.59 23.73 11.51
C ILE A 220 -1.56 23.62 12.62
N ILE A 221 -1.93 23.88 13.88
CA ILE A 221 -1.02 23.68 15.01
C ILE A 221 -0.50 22.26 15.04
N SER A 222 -1.39 21.26 14.92
CA SER A 222 -0.99 19.85 14.92
C SER A 222 0.01 19.52 13.81
N ILE A 223 -0.20 20.04 12.60
CA ILE A 223 0.71 19.83 11.46
C ILE A 223 2.06 20.52 11.71
N ILE A 224 2.03 21.77 12.18
CA ILE A 224 3.24 22.54 12.52
C ILE A 224 4.03 21.80 13.60
N THR A 225 3.38 21.34 14.66
CA THR A 225 3.99 20.55 15.72
C THR A 225 4.57 19.26 15.17
N TYR A 226 3.85 18.53 14.32
CA TYR A 226 4.38 17.32 13.68
C TYR A 226 5.63 17.62 12.85
N TYR A 227 5.56 18.65 12.00
CA TYR A 227 6.64 19.04 11.11
C TYR A 227 7.92 19.37 11.89
N TYR A 228 7.85 20.27 12.88
CA TYR A 228 9.04 20.68 13.62
C TYR A 228 9.62 19.60 14.52
N LEU A 229 8.77 18.71 15.07
CA LEU A 229 9.25 17.65 15.96
C LEU A 229 9.80 16.43 15.20
N PHE A 230 9.27 16.11 14.02
CA PHE A 230 9.54 14.82 13.36
C PHE A 230 10.01 14.90 11.91
N ALA A 231 9.71 15.96 11.17
CA ALA A 231 10.05 16.06 9.75
C ALA A 231 11.17 17.06 9.45
N TYR A 232 11.22 18.17 10.19
CA TYR A 232 12.18 19.25 9.96
C TYR A 232 13.61 18.75 10.21
N LYS A 233 14.47 18.91 9.19
CA LYS A 233 15.87 18.45 9.21
C LYS A 233 16.05 16.98 9.61
N HIS A 234 15.11 16.12 9.20
CA HIS A 234 15.21 14.69 9.48
C HIS A 234 16.50 14.09 8.88
N ALA A 235 17.21 13.26 9.63
CA ALA A 235 18.54 12.75 9.25
C ALA A 235 18.55 11.93 7.95
N SER A 236 17.42 11.35 7.57
CA SER A 236 17.28 10.55 6.33
C SER A 236 16.85 11.36 5.10
N THR A 237 16.76 12.70 5.20
CA THR A 237 16.25 13.55 4.11
C THR A 237 17.06 13.39 2.82
N ASP A 238 18.38 13.53 2.90
CA ASP A 238 19.26 13.46 1.71
C ASP A 238 19.22 12.08 1.04
N LEU A 239 19.21 11.03 1.86
CA LEU A 239 19.10 9.65 1.38
C LEU A 239 17.75 9.40 0.68
N MET A 240 16.66 9.91 1.25
CA MET A 240 15.33 9.80 0.65
C MET A 240 15.21 10.60 -0.64
N LEU A 241 15.71 11.84 -0.68
CA LEU A 241 15.73 12.64 -1.90
C LEU A 241 16.48 11.92 -3.02
N LYS A 242 17.70 11.45 -2.74
CA LYS A 242 18.50 10.69 -3.72
C LYS A 242 17.82 9.41 -4.20
N PHE A 243 17.12 8.70 -3.32
CA PHE A 243 16.40 7.48 -3.70
C PHE A 243 15.18 7.78 -4.59
N TRP A 244 14.43 8.83 -4.27
CA TRP A 244 13.14 9.09 -4.91
C TRP A 244 13.20 9.93 -6.20
N THR A 245 14.26 10.72 -6.43
CA THR A 245 14.47 11.45 -7.70
C THR A 245 14.54 10.55 -8.93
N GLY A 246 14.84 9.25 -8.77
CA GLY A 246 14.86 8.29 -9.88
C GLY A 246 13.52 7.67 -10.26
N VAL A 247 12.46 7.83 -9.44
CA VAL A 247 11.20 7.08 -9.64
C VAL A 247 9.92 7.81 -9.29
N GLY A 248 9.94 8.76 -8.36
CA GLY A 248 8.72 9.36 -7.78
C GLY A 248 8.82 10.84 -7.45
N LEU A 249 10.00 11.46 -7.56
CA LEU A 249 10.20 12.90 -7.52
C LEU A 249 10.69 13.38 -8.89
N PRO A 250 10.45 14.66 -9.25
CA PRO A 250 11.07 15.26 -10.41
C PRO A 250 12.59 15.26 -10.24
N ASP A 251 13.31 15.18 -11.37
CA ASP A 251 14.75 15.42 -11.37
C ASP A 251 15.01 16.92 -11.12
N SER A 252 16.12 17.23 -10.47
CA SER A 252 16.54 18.61 -10.20
C SER A 252 16.86 19.43 -11.45
N GLY A 253 16.95 18.78 -12.62
CA GLY A 253 17.17 19.43 -13.91
C GLY A 253 15.89 19.83 -14.67
N ILE A 254 14.71 19.76 -14.03
CA ILE A 254 13.46 20.25 -14.63
C ILE A 254 13.39 21.77 -14.45
N ASP A 255 13.61 22.51 -15.53
CA ASP A 255 13.73 23.97 -15.50
C ASP A 255 12.51 24.70 -16.08
N SER A 256 11.56 23.99 -16.70
CA SER A 256 10.37 24.59 -17.33
C SER A 256 9.05 24.07 -16.78
N LEU A 257 8.03 24.95 -16.72
CA LEU A 257 6.65 24.56 -16.35
C LEU A 257 6.10 23.45 -17.25
N ASN A 258 6.50 23.44 -18.52
CA ASN A 258 6.04 22.45 -19.49
C ASN A 258 6.63 21.06 -19.21
N GLU A 259 7.90 20.99 -18.80
CA GLU A 259 8.50 19.74 -18.34
C GLU A 259 7.87 19.23 -17.05
N TYR A 260 7.57 20.10 -16.08
CA TYR A 260 6.82 19.71 -14.87
C TYR A 260 5.43 19.16 -15.22
N PHE A 261 4.74 19.79 -16.17
CA PHE A 261 3.43 19.32 -16.64
C PHE A 261 3.52 17.95 -17.30
N ASN A 262 4.49 17.75 -18.20
CA ASN A 262 4.74 16.47 -18.87
C ASN A 262 5.14 15.37 -17.88
N TRP A 263 6.03 15.69 -16.94
CA TRP A 263 6.39 14.79 -15.84
C TRP A 263 5.17 14.43 -14.99
N GLY A 264 4.31 15.40 -14.67
CA GLY A 264 3.09 15.18 -13.91
C GLY A 264 2.10 14.24 -14.60
N ILE A 265 1.88 14.40 -15.91
CA ILE A 265 1.06 13.48 -16.70
C ILE A 265 1.68 12.08 -16.71
N LYS A 266 2.99 11.99 -16.95
CA LYS A 266 3.73 10.72 -16.99
C LYS A 266 3.63 9.98 -15.66
N ILE A 267 3.91 10.64 -14.55
CA ILE A 267 3.93 10.01 -13.22
C ILE A 267 2.52 9.59 -12.79
N ILE A 268 1.48 10.35 -13.13
CA ILE A 268 0.08 9.94 -12.92
C ILE A 268 -0.22 8.67 -13.72
N TRP A 269 0.15 8.64 -15.00
CA TRP A 269 -0.07 7.46 -15.84
C TRP A 269 0.65 6.23 -15.29
N GLU A 270 1.96 6.34 -15.04
CA GLU A 270 2.81 5.24 -14.61
C GLU A 270 2.44 4.76 -13.20
N GLN A 271 2.36 5.66 -12.23
CA GLN A 271 2.25 5.29 -10.82
C GLN A 271 0.80 5.09 -10.35
N LEU A 272 -0.15 5.94 -10.79
CA LEU A 272 -1.55 5.83 -10.38
C LEU A 272 -2.31 4.81 -11.24
N PHE A 273 -2.30 4.95 -12.56
CA PHE A 273 -3.13 4.11 -13.42
C PHE A 273 -2.49 2.76 -13.74
N TYR A 274 -1.24 2.75 -14.23
CA TYR A 274 -0.57 1.52 -14.64
C TYR A 274 -0.14 0.66 -13.45
N ASP A 275 0.57 1.24 -12.47
CA ASP A 275 1.10 0.49 -11.33
C ASP A 275 0.07 0.25 -10.21
N LEU A 276 -0.55 1.31 -9.68
CA LEU A 276 -1.43 1.19 -8.52
C LEU A 276 -2.77 0.54 -8.86
N ILE A 277 -3.50 1.06 -9.85
CA ILE A 277 -4.87 0.61 -10.16
C ILE A 277 -4.85 -0.67 -11.01
N ALA A 278 -4.01 -0.72 -12.05
CA ALA A 278 -4.02 -1.81 -13.02
C ALA A 278 -3.02 -2.93 -12.75
N ASP A 279 -2.17 -2.77 -11.73
CA ASP A 279 -1.14 -3.74 -11.34
C ASP A 279 -0.28 -4.22 -12.53
N GLN A 280 0.20 -3.25 -13.31
CA GLN A 280 1.05 -3.39 -14.50
C GLN A 280 0.38 -4.05 -15.70
N ASN A 281 -0.95 -4.08 -15.74
CA ASN A 281 -1.69 -4.49 -16.93
C ASN A 281 -2.11 -3.27 -17.76
N ILE A 282 -1.50 -3.09 -18.94
CA ILE A 282 -1.75 -1.92 -19.80
C ILE A 282 -3.22 -1.79 -20.22
N VAL A 283 -3.90 -2.91 -20.51
CA VAL A 283 -5.30 -2.91 -20.93
C VAL A 283 -6.18 -2.42 -19.78
N PHE A 284 -5.93 -2.88 -18.56
CA PHE A 284 -6.67 -2.41 -17.38
C PHE A 284 -6.34 -0.97 -17.02
N ALA A 285 -5.11 -0.49 -17.27
CA ALA A 285 -4.74 0.90 -17.06
C ALA A 285 -5.54 1.84 -17.97
N VAL A 286 -5.62 1.51 -19.27
CA VAL A 286 -6.42 2.26 -20.25
C VAL A 286 -7.90 2.24 -19.89
N ILE A 287 -8.46 1.06 -19.58
CA ILE A 287 -9.88 0.94 -19.16
C ILE A 287 -10.14 1.78 -17.90
N SER A 288 -9.25 1.72 -16.92
CA SER A 288 -9.37 2.46 -15.66
C SER A 288 -9.32 3.97 -15.85
N LEU A 289 -8.48 4.46 -16.77
CA LEU A 289 -8.42 5.87 -17.17
C LEU A 289 -9.71 6.31 -17.89
N ILE A 290 -10.21 5.49 -18.82
CA ILE A 290 -11.48 5.77 -19.52
C ILE A 290 -12.63 5.84 -18.51
N LEU A 291 -12.73 4.87 -17.60
CA LEU A 291 -13.74 4.86 -16.55
C LEU A 291 -13.61 6.07 -15.60
N PHE A 292 -12.38 6.51 -15.32
CA PHE A 292 -12.12 7.72 -14.54
C PHE A 292 -12.69 8.96 -15.22
N VAL A 293 -12.34 9.20 -16.50
CA VAL A 293 -12.79 10.36 -17.28
C VAL A 293 -14.30 10.36 -17.48
N ILE A 294 -14.87 9.21 -17.87
CA ILE A 294 -16.32 9.05 -18.01
C ILE A 294 -17.01 9.28 -16.66
N GLY A 295 -16.45 8.71 -15.59
CA GLY A 295 -16.98 8.86 -14.24
C GLY A 295 -17.03 10.31 -13.80
N LEU A 296 -15.95 11.08 -14.03
CA LEU A 296 -15.91 12.52 -13.79
C LEU A 296 -17.03 13.25 -14.54
N PHE A 297 -17.18 12.98 -15.84
CA PHE A 297 -18.22 13.62 -16.65
C PHE A 297 -19.63 13.38 -16.10
N PHE A 298 -19.96 12.13 -15.76
CA PHE A 298 -21.28 11.79 -15.20
C PHE A 298 -21.49 12.39 -13.82
N LEU A 299 -20.46 12.43 -12.96
CA LEU A 299 -20.54 13.06 -11.64
C LEU A 299 -20.73 14.57 -11.73
N ILE A 300 -20.10 15.24 -12.71
CA ILE A 300 -20.30 16.67 -12.98
C ILE A 300 -21.76 16.91 -13.38
N LYS A 301 -22.29 16.12 -14.32
CA LYS A 301 -23.70 16.20 -14.74
C LYS A 301 -24.67 15.93 -13.59
N ALA A 302 -24.33 15.00 -12.70
CA ALA A 302 -25.11 14.69 -11.50
C ALA A 302 -24.88 15.66 -10.33
N LYS A 303 -24.04 16.69 -10.49
CA LYS A 303 -23.68 17.68 -9.47
C LYS A 303 -23.12 17.06 -8.18
N LYS A 304 -22.46 15.90 -8.28
CA LYS A 304 -21.83 15.18 -7.16
C LYS A 304 -20.43 15.74 -6.87
N TYR A 305 -20.34 17.07 -6.66
CA TYR A 305 -19.07 17.78 -6.58
C TYR A 305 -18.17 17.32 -5.43
N ILE A 306 -18.75 16.92 -4.28
CA ILE A 306 -17.97 16.41 -3.14
C ILE A 306 -17.09 15.22 -3.56
N ILE A 307 -17.62 14.27 -4.35
CA ILE A 307 -16.86 13.09 -4.81
C ILE A 307 -15.72 13.51 -5.74
N ILE A 308 -15.99 14.42 -6.67
CA ILE A 308 -14.99 14.95 -7.61
C ILE A 308 -13.88 15.66 -6.85
N THR A 309 -14.25 16.55 -5.92
CA THR A 309 -13.33 17.32 -5.11
C THR A 309 -12.42 16.41 -4.28
N LEU A 310 -12.96 15.35 -3.67
CA LEU A 310 -12.17 14.40 -2.88
C LEU A 310 -11.02 13.78 -3.66
N ILE A 311 -11.24 13.32 -4.89
CA ILE A 311 -10.21 12.64 -5.68
C ILE A 311 -9.30 13.62 -6.44
N ILE A 312 -9.87 14.61 -7.14
CA ILE A 312 -9.10 15.52 -8.00
C ILE A 312 -8.16 16.36 -7.15
N LEU A 313 -8.66 16.95 -6.07
CA LEU A 313 -7.79 17.75 -5.21
C LEU A 313 -6.78 16.88 -4.45
N THR A 314 -7.08 15.61 -4.13
CA THR A 314 -6.07 14.72 -3.54
C THR A 314 -4.92 14.44 -4.51
N ILE A 315 -5.23 14.17 -5.78
CA ILE A 315 -4.20 13.95 -6.83
C ILE A 315 -3.37 15.22 -7.01
N ILE A 316 -4.02 16.38 -7.15
CA ILE A 316 -3.34 17.67 -7.32
C ILE A 316 -2.47 18.00 -6.10
N SER A 317 -3.01 17.88 -4.88
CA SER A 317 -2.27 18.20 -3.66
C SER A 317 -1.04 17.30 -3.47
N HIS A 318 -1.16 15.99 -3.75
CA HIS A 318 0.01 15.10 -3.69
C HIS A 318 1.01 15.40 -4.80
N LEU A 319 0.53 15.66 -6.03
CA LEU A 319 1.41 16.00 -7.14
C LEU A 319 2.19 17.29 -6.84
N LEU A 320 1.55 18.29 -6.25
CA LEU A 320 2.23 19.52 -5.80
C LEU A 320 3.30 19.23 -4.75
N MET A 321 3.01 18.37 -3.76
CA MET A 321 4.02 17.95 -2.78
C MET A 321 5.19 17.23 -3.42
N SER A 322 4.93 16.45 -4.47
CA SER A 322 5.96 15.76 -5.24
C SER A 322 6.77 16.71 -6.12
N MET A 323 6.13 17.69 -6.77
CA MET A 323 6.80 18.73 -7.56
C MET A 323 7.71 19.59 -6.68
N LEU A 324 7.31 19.86 -5.44
CA LEU A 324 8.12 20.57 -4.45
C LEU A 324 9.21 19.68 -3.80
N MET A 325 9.40 18.45 -4.28
CA MET A 325 10.35 17.48 -3.74
C MET A 325 10.12 17.11 -2.26
N LEU A 326 8.91 17.31 -1.74
CA LEU A 326 8.55 17.07 -0.34
C LEU A 326 8.05 15.65 -0.08
N TYR A 327 7.35 15.04 -1.05
CA TYR A 327 6.79 13.70 -0.89
C TYR A 327 6.62 12.96 -2.23
N PRO A 328 7.12 11.72 -2.37
CA PRO A 328 7.18 11.04 -3.66
C PRO A 328 5.82 10.52 -4.14
N PHE A 329 5.50 10.78 -5.41
CA PHE A 329 4.35 10.18 -6.09
C PHE A 329 4.74 8.80 -6.64
N TYR A 330 4.57 7.74 -5.83
CA TYR A 330 4.98 6.38 -6.20
C TYR A 330 4.01 5.31 -5.70
N LYS A 331 3.78 4.23 -6.47
CA LYS A 331 2.75 3.18 -6.27
C LYS A 331 2.33 2.95 -4.81
N ARG A 332 3.27 2.52 -3.96
CA ARG A 332 3.01 2.16 -2.56
C ARG A 332 2.73 3.34 -1.64
N ILE A 333 3.30 4.50 -1.97
CA ILE A 333 3.16 5.76 -1.23
C ILE A 333 1.79 6.41 -1.48
N ILE A 334 1.26 6.27 -2.70
CA ILE A 334 -0.06 6.78 -3.08
C ILE A 334 -1.18 5.74 -2.90
N LEU A 335 -0.94 4.61 -2.22
CA LEU A 335 -1.92 3.53 -2.04
C LEU A 335 -3.24 4.04 -1.42
N TYR A 336 -3.18 5.06 -0.57
CA TYR A 336 -4.34 5.71 0.04
C TYR A 336 -5.29 6.38 -0.98
N MET A 337 -4.85 6.63 -2.22
CA MET A 337 -5.71 7.13 -3.30
C MET A 337 -6.62 6.06 -3.89
N LEU A 338 -6.31 4.77 -3.72
CA LEU A 338 -7.12 3.67 -4.24
C LEU A 338 -8.58 3.71 -3.77
N PRO A 339 -8.91 3.81 -2.46
CA PRO A 339 -10.31 3.93 -2.05
C PRO A 339 -10.98 5.20 -2.58
N LEU A 340 -10.26 6.30 -2.80
CA LEU A 340 -10.82 7.53 -3.36
C LEU A 340 -11.17 7.37 -4.84
N TYR A 341 -10.31 6.68 -5.59
CA TYR A 341 -10.61 6.25 -6.95
C TYR A 341 -11.86 5.35 -6.98
N LEU A 342 -11.94 4.37 -6.07
CA LEU A 342 -13.09 3.49 -5.96
C LEU A 342 -14.38 4.23 -5.57
N ILE A 343 -14.33 5.28 -4.75
CA ILE A 343 -15.48 6.15 -4.45
C ILE A 343 -15.97 6.89 -5.71
N LEU A 344 -15.05 7.39 -6.55
CA LEU A 344 -15.41 7.99 -7.84
C LEU A 344 -16.11 6.97 -8.74
N ILE A 345 -15.53 5.78 -8.87
CA ILE A 345 -16.12 4.69 -9.67
C ILE A 345 -17.47 4.29 -9.11
N ALA A 346 -17.62 4.19 -7.78
CA ALA A 346 -18.91 3.91 -7.13
C ALA A 346 -19.97 4.94 -7.50
N GLY A 347 -19.65 6.23 -7.43
CA GLY A 347 -20.58 7.30 -7.79
C GLY A 347 -21.04 7.22 -9.25
N PHE A 348 -20.12 6.91 -10.17
CA PHE A 348 -20.45 6.68 -11.57
C PHE A 348 -21.32 5.43 -11.78
N LEU A 349 -20.91 4.28 -11.21
CA LEU A 349 -21.63 3.02 -11.34
C LEU A 349 -23.04 3.09 -10.75
N ASP A 350 -23.23 3.89 -9.69
CA ASP A 350 -24.54 4.15 -9.11
C ASP A 350 -25.49 4.86 -10.08
N ILE A 351 -25.01 5.94 -10.71
CA ILE A 351 -25.76 6.65 -11.75
C ILE A 351 -26.07 5.72 -12.93
N LEU A 352 -25.08 4.94 -13.38
CA LEU A 352 -25.24 4.02 -14.49
C LEU A 352 -26.26 2.92 -14.17
N TYR A 353 -26.14 2.27 -13.02
CA TYR A 353 -27.04 1.21 -12.57
C TYR A 353 -28.49 1.71 -12.47
N LEU A 354 -28.70 2.89 -11.88
CA LEU A 354 -30.03 3.50 -11.76
C LEU A 354 -30.65 3.89 -13.10
N LYS A 355 -29.85 4.10 -14.16
CA LYS A 355 -30.34 4.29 -15.53
C LYS A 355 -30.61 2.96 -16.23
N LEU A 356 -29.75 1.96 -16.03
CA LEU A 356 -29.87 0.66 -16.70
C LEU A 356 -31.04 -0.18 -16.15
N GLN A 357 -31.43 0.00 -14.89
CA GLN A 357 -32.60 -0.67 -14.32
C GLN A 357 -33.93 -0.37 -15.04
N THR A 358 -34.01 0.74 -15.79
CA THR A 358 -35.22 1.08 -16.56
C THR A 358 -35.23 0.45 -17.96
N ARG A 359 -34.15 -0.25 -18.35
CA ARG A 359 -34.00 -0.89 -19.66
C ARG A 359 -34.11 -2.41 -19.53
N LYS A 360 -34.85 -3.06 -20.45
CA LYS A 360 -35.12 -4.52 -20.44
C LYS A 360 -33.87 -5.38 -20.20
N PHE A 361 -32.75 -5.02 -20.84
CA PHE A 361 -31.48 -5.77 -20.75
C PHE A 361 -30.39 -5.05 -19.94
N GLY A 362 -30.68 -3.92 -19.32
CA GLY A 362 -29.65 -3.09 -18.69
C GLY A 362 -28.99 -3.77 -17.48
N VAL A 363 -29.77 -4.35 -16.57
CA VAL A 363 -29.24 -5.04 -15.37
C VAL A 363 -28.47 -6.33 -15.74
N PRO A 364 -28.95 -7.20 -16.64
CA PRO A 364 -28.16 -8.34 -17.11
C PRO A 364 -26.80 -7.95 -17.69
N ILE A 365 -26.74 -6.96 -18.59
CA ILE A 365 -25.49 -6.48 -19.19
C ILE A 365 -24.55 -5.93 -18.12
N PHE A 366 -25.08 -5.13 -17.18
CA PHE A 366 -24.30 -4.61 -16.05
C PHE A 366 -23.69 -5.76 -15.22
N ASN A 367 -24.48 -6.79 -14.90
CA ASN A 367 -24.00 -7.92 -14.12
C ASN A 367 -22.92 -8.74 -14.85
N ILE A 368 -23.06 -8.92 -16.16
CA ILE A 368 -22.05 -9.60 -16.98
C ILE A 368 -20.74 -8.80 -16.95
N ALA A 369 -20.80 -7.48 -17.17
CA ALA A 369 -19.61 -6.62 -17.13
C ALA A 369 -18.91 -6.65 -15.77
N ILE A 370 -19.68 -6.53 -14.68
CA ILE A 370 -19.15 -6.63 -13.31
C ILE A 370 -18.60 -8.04 -13.03
N GLY A 371 -19.26 -9.09 -13.51
CA GLY A 371 -18.81 -10.47 -13.38
C GLY A 371 -17.47 -10.71 -14.06
N ILE A 372 -17.29 -10.23 -15.29
CA ILE A 372 -16.02 -10.32 -16.03
C ILE A 372 -14.89 -9.61 -15.27
N LEU A 373 -15.17 -8.41 -14.73
CA LEU A 373 -14.20 -7.67 -13.91
C LEU A 373 -13.76 -8.48 -12.68
N PHE A 374 -14.71 -9.04 -11.92
CA PHE A 374 -14.37 -9.85 -10.75
C PHE A 374 -13.67 -11.15 -11.09
N MET A 375 -14.06 -11.83 -12.17
CA MET A 375 -13.37 -13.03 -12.65
C MET A 375 -11.90 -12.72 -12.98
N SER A 376 -11.64 -11.57 -13.60
CA SER A 376 -10.27 -11.14 -13.87
C SER A 376 -9.46 -10.86 -12.60
N LEU A 377 -10.06 -10.17 -11.61
CA LEU A 377 -9.41 -9.91 -10.31
C LEU A 377 -9.10 -11.21 -9.57
N ILE A 378 -10.05 -12.15 -9.54
CA ILE A 378 -9.88 -13.46 -8.90
C ILE A 378 -8.78 -14.24 -9.61
N TYR A 379 -8.75 -14.27 -10.94
CA TYR A 379 -7.70 -14.95 -11.71
C TYR A 379 -6.31 -14.35 -11.45
N ASN A 380 -6.19 -13.02 -11.46
CA ASN A 380 -4.93 -12.33 -11.17
C ASN A 380 -4.44 -12.64 -9.75
N ASN A 381 -5.33 -12.62 -8.76
CA ASN A 381 -5.00 -13.02 -7.40
C ASN A 381 -4.60 -14.50 -7.34
N ALA A 382 -5.37 -15.42 -7.92
CA ALA A 382 -5.08 -16.85 -7.89
C ALA A 382 -3.70 -17.22 -8.46
N ILE A 383 -3.18 -16.45 -9.43
CA ILE A 383 -1.85 -16.65 -9.99
C ILE A 383 -0.75 -16.05 -9.12
N LYS A 384 -1.00 -14.87 -8.54
CA LYS A 384 0.00 -14.12 -7.76
C LYS A 384 0.03 -14.49 -6.29
N PHE A 385 -0.99 -15.20 -5.81
CA PHE A 385 -1.21 -15.53 -4.43
C PHE A 385 -0.67 -16.93 -4.07
N PRO A 386 -0.06 -17.10 -2.89
CA PRO A 386 0.31 -16.04 -1.96
C PRO A 386 1.45 -15.16 -2.46
N SER A 387 1.45 -13.90 -2.04
CA SER A 387 2.49 -12.96 -2.44
C SER A 387 3.64 -12.97 -1.44
N GLU A 388 4.85 -13.35 -1.90
CA GLU A 388 6.09 -13.34 -1.13
C GLU A 388 7.22 -12.71 -1.96
N TYR A 389 8.00 -11.82 -1.36
CA TYR A 389 9.12 -11.14 -2.04
C TYR A 389 10.47 -11.82 -1.78
N ASP A 390 10.73 -12.18 -0.53
CA ASP A 390 12.07 -12.59 -0.11
C ASP A 390 11.99 -13.93 0.64
N PRO A 391 12.61 -14.99 0.11
CA PRO A 391 12.46 -16.33 0.65
C PRO A 391 13.50 -16.67 1.73
N TYR A 392 14.21 -15.69 2.31
CA TYR A 392 15.33 -15.94 3.22
C TYR A 392 14.95 -16.79 4.43
N LYS A 393 13.84 -16.46 5.10
CA LYS A 393 13.33 -17.23 6.24
C LYS A 393 13.07 -18.69 5.85
N ALA A 394 12.35 -18.90 4.75
CA ALA A 394 12.01 -20.24 4.25
C ALA A 394 13.25 -21.03 3.80
N ALA A 395 14.17 -20.39 3.07
CA ALA A 395 15.42 -20.97 2.60
C ALA A 395 16.30 -21.44 3.77
N ILE A 396 16.55 -20.57 4.73
CA ILE A 396 17.45 -20.85 5.86
C ILE A 396 16.84 -21.89 6.78
N THR A 397 15.53 -21.82 7.02
CA THR A 397 14.81 -22.85 7.79
C THR A 397 14.92 -24.22 7.12
N TYR A 398 14.77 -24.29 5.79
CA TYR A 398 14.94 -25.53 5.04
C TYR A 398 16.36 -26.08 5.16
N LEU A 399 17.39 -25.24 5.02
CA LEU A 399 18.79 -25.67 5.13
C LEU A 399 19.12 -26.18 6.53
N ASN A 400 18.63 -25.49 7.57
CA ASN A 400 18.75 -25.93 8.96
C ASN A 400 18.12 -27.31 9.20
N GLN A 401 16.89 -27.51 8.70
CA GLN A 401 16.17 -28.79 8.85
C GLN A 401 16.86 -29.95 8.11
N LYS A 402 17.63 -29.67 7.06
CA LYS A 402 18.39 -30.66 6.30
C LYS A 402 19.81 -30.88 6.82
N GLY A 403 20.24 -30.13 7.83
CA GLY A 403 21.56 -30.28 8.45
C GLY A 403 22.70 -29.63 7.67
N TYR A 404 22.42 -28.70 6.75
CA TYR A 404 23.44 -27.99 5.96
C TYR A 404 24.08 -26.82 6.73
N ASN A 405 24.22 -26.92 8.06
CA ASN A 405 24.62 -25.81 8.94
C ASN A 405 26.11 -25.42 8.79
N ASN A 406 26.91 -26.31 8.21
CA ASN A 406 28.34 -26.11 8.00
C ASN A 406 28.68 -25.51 6.63
N ASP A 407 27.70 -25.41 5.74
CA ASP A 407 27.89 -24.85 4.39
C ASP A 407 27.94 -23.31 4.43
N THR A 408 28.37 -22.70 3.32
CA THR A 408 28.45 -21.24 3.18
C THR A 408 27.23 -20.69 2.44
N LEU A 409 26.62 -19.61 2.94
CA LEU A 409 25.49 -18.96 2.30
C LEU A 409 25.96 -17.76 1.48
N ILE A 410 25.52 -17.67 0.22
CA ILE A 410 25.67 -16.49 -0.63
C ILE A 410 24.27 -15.90 -0.84
N VAL A 411 24.08 -14.66 -0.42
CA VAL A 411 22.74 -14.08 -0.29
C VAL A 411 22.67 -12.77 -1.02
N PHE A 412 21.75 -12.71 -1.98
CA PHE A 412 21.59 -11.57 -2.87
C PHE A 412 20.46 -10.67 -2.37
N ALA A 413 20.74 -9.38 -2.19
CA ALA A 413 19.81 -8.36 -1.68
C ALA A 413 19.18 -8.67 -0.31
N GLY A 414 19.80 -9.52 0.50
CA GLY A 414 19.17 -10.11 1.69
C GLY A 414 19.75 -9.72 3.05
N LEU A 415 20.70 -8.80 3.10
CA LEU A 415 21.46 -8.55 4.33
C LEU A 415 20.56 -8.13 5.50
N SER A 416 19.59 -7.24 5.28
CA SER A 416 18.63 -6.81 6.31
C SER A 416 17.75 -7.96 6.79
N GLY A 417 17.29 -8.83 5.87
CA GLY A 417 16.49 -10.00 6.22
C GLY A 417 17.27 -11.01 7.07
N ILE A 418 18.50 -11.32 6.66
CA ILE A 418 19.40 -12.21 7.41
C ILE A 418 19.73 -11.65 8.79
N SER A 419 20.02 -10.35 8.85
CA SER A 419 20.34 -9.66 10.10
C SER A 419 19.13 -9.55 11.02
N TYR A 420 17.91 -9.60 10.50
CA TYR A 420 16.71 -9.65 11.32
C TYR A 420 16.51 -11.04 11.94
N TYR A 421 16.69 -12.09 11.14
CA TYR A 421 16.51 -13.50 11.51
C TYR A 421 17.78 -14.13 12.13
N LYS A 422 18.44 -13.43 13.07
CA LYS A 422 19.72 -13.86 13.67
C LYS A 422 19.66 -15.26 14.28
N ASP A 423 18.53 -15.64 14.87
CA ASP A 423 18.40 -16.92 15.58
C ASP A 423 18.51 -18.12 14.64
N ILE A 424 17.86 -18.05 13.46
CA ILE A 424 17.95 -19.12 12.46
C ILE A 424 19.20 -18.99 11.57
N THR A 425 19.83 -17.81 11.52
CA THR A 425 21.07 -17.58 10.75
C THR A 425 22.33 -17.82 11.59
N GLN A 426 22.22 -17.98 12.91
CA GLN A 426 23.33 -18.20 13.84
C GLN A 426 24.30 -19.30 13.40
N PRO A 427 23.86 -20.45 12.85
CA PRO A 427 24.78 -21.48 12.39
C PRO A 427 25.69 -21.03 11.25
N TYR A 428 25.30 -19.99 10.51
CA TYR A 428 26.00 -19.47 9.33
C TYR A 428 26.74 -18.16 9.57
N LYS A 429 26.75 -17.63 10.80
CA LYS A 429 27.18 -16.25 11.11
C LYS A 429 28.51 -15.83 10.46
N ASP A 430 29.51 -16.70 10.46
CA ASP A 430 30.85 -16.43 9.91
C ASP A 430 31.03 -16.93 8.46
N ARG A 431 29.95 -17.41 7.85
CA ARG A 431 29.89 -18.06 6.52
C ARG A 431 28.76 -17.48 5.66
N ILE A 432 28.45 -16.20 5.83
CA ILE A 432 27.49 -15.48 4.98
C ILE A 432 28.23 -14.48 4.12
N ILE A 433 28.06 -14.60 2.80
CA ILE A 433 28.53 -13.66 1.80
C ILE A 433 27.30 -12.93 1.26
N ALA A 434 27.10 -11.68 1.69
CA ALA A 434 26.03 -10.84 1.15
C ALA A 434 26.49 -10.12 -0.11
N ILE A 435 25.65 -10.12 -1.15
CA ILE A 435 25.91 -9.47 -2.44
C ILE A 435 24.77 -8.55 -2.81
N GLY A 436 25.11 -7.35 -3.28
CA GLY A 436 24.19 -6.45 -3.95
C GLY A 436 23.12 -5.92 -3.02
N HIS A 437 23.46 -4.95 -2.18
CA HIS A 437 22.47 -4.24 -1.36
C HIS A 437 21.50 -3.41 -2.22
N ILE A 438 22.00 -2.83 -3.33
CA ILE A 438 21.22 -2.03 -4.30
C ILE A 438 21.32 -2.65 -5.71
N GLY A 439 22.45 -3.31 -5.98
CA GLY A 439 22.82 -4.01 -7.20
C GLY A 439 24.18 -4.69 -6.96
N PRO A 440 24.46 -5.86 -7.54
CA PRO A 440 25.76 -6.50 -7.39
C PRO A 440 26.82 -5.64 -8.07
N THR A 441 27.80 -5.16 -7.31
CA THR A 441 28.91 -4.38 -7.86
C THR A 441 29.91 -5.30 -8.56
N ASN A 442 30.73 -4.75 -9.47
CA ASN A 442 31.79 -5.53 -10.11
C ASN A 442 32.77 -6.12 -9.08
N GLU A 443 32.99 -5.43 -7.95
CA GLU A 443 33.84 -5.91 -6.87
C GLU A 443 33.19 -7.07 -6.10
N GLU A 444 31.89 -6.98 -5.81
CA GLU A 444 31.14 -8.08 -5.19
C GLU A 444 31.06 -9.31 -6.10
N LEU A 445 30.92 -9.10 -7.42
CA LEU A 445 30.92 -10.17 -8.40
C LEU A 445 32.31 -10.83 -8.52
N LYS A 446 33.41 -10.07 -8.42
CA LYS A 446 34.77 -10.64 -8.39
C LYS A 446 35.00 -11.57 -7.20
N LYS A 447 34.35 -11.33 -6.05
CA LYS A 447 34.40 -12.24 -4.91
C LYS A 447 33.82 -13.63 -5.23
N LEU A 448 32.95 -13.73 -6.24
CA LEU A 448 32.41 -15.01 -6.71
C LEU A 448 33.41 -15.81 -7.57
N ASP A 449 34.38 -15.14 -8.21
CA ASP A 449 35.45 -15.83 -8.96
C ASP A 449 36.48 -16.47 -8.01
N THR A 450 36.63 -15.96 -6.78
CA THR A 450 37.63 -16.41 -5.80
C THR A 450 37.04 -17.30 -4.70
N ILE A 451 35.95 -18.01 -5.01
CA ILE A 451 35.27 -18.91 -4.08
C ILE A 451 36.13 -20.16 -3.81
N ASP A 452 36.18 -20.60 -2.54
CA ASP A 452 36.99 -21.74 -2.10
C ASP A 452 36.38 -23.06 -2.57
N VAL A 453 37.09 -23.76 -3.46
CA VAL A 453 36.65 -25.03 -4.06
C VAL A 453 36.42 -26.15 -3.03
N LYS A 454 36.98 -26.03 -1.81
CA LYS A 454 36.81 -27.03 -0.75
C LYS A 454 35.51 -26.89 0.04
N LYS A 455 34.67 -25.90 -0.28
CA LYS A 455 33.42 -25.61 0.45
C LYS A 455 32.18 -25.82 -0.41
N ASN A 456 31.09 -26.18 0.25
CA ASN A 456 29.76 -26.20 -0.36
C ASN A 456 29.09 -24.83 -0.16
N TYR A 457 28.39 -24.38 -1.19
CA TYR A 457 27.73 -23.08 -1.19
C TYR A 457 26.24 -23.19 -1.50
N TRP A 458 25.46 -22.36 -0.82
CA TRP A 458 24.04 -22.20 -1.08
C TRP A 458 23.74 -20.77 -1.48
N LEU A 459 23.14 -20.60 -2.65
CA LEU A 459 22.75 -19.30 -3.17
C LEU A 459 21.28 -19.04 -2.88
N ILE A 460 21.00 -17.90 -2.27
CA ILE A 460 19.63 -17.45 -1.95
C ILE A 460 19.37 -16.12 -2.66
N PHE A 461 18.45 -16.13 -3.63
CA PHE A 461 18.03 -14.97 -4.40
C PHE A 461 16.69 -14.42 -3.91
N SER A 462 16.58 -13.09 -3.82
CA SER A 462 15.28 -12.41 -3.73
C SER A 462 14.48 -12.63 -5.02
N TYR A 463 13.15 -12.79 -4.92
CA TYR A 463 12.29 -12.82 -6.10
C TYR A 463 12.25 -11.47 -6.84
N ARG A 464 12.56 -10.36 -6.18
CA ARG A 464 12.61 -9.04 -6.81
C ARG A 464 13.86 -8.82 -7.66
N ARG A 465 14.88 -9.64 -7.45
CA ARG A 465 16.20 -9.54 -8.07
C ARG A 465 16.56 -10.82 -8.82
N SER A 466 15.56 -11.54 -9.32
CA SER A 466 15.77 -12.78 -10.09
C SER A 466 16.61 -12.52 -11.34
N GLU A 467 16.55 -11.32 -11.90
CA GLU A 467 17.36 -10.87 -13.04
C GLU A 467 18.87 -10.84 -12.72
N TRP A 468 19.27 -10.87 -11.45
CA TRP A 468 20.69 -10.92 -11.09
C TRP A 468 21.31 -12.29 -11.36
N LYS A 469 20.50 -13.34 -11.51
CA LYS A 469 20.95 -14.67 -11.91
C LYS A 469 21.68 -14.62 -13.25
N ASP A 470 21.23 -13.78 -14.18
CA ASP A 470 21.84 -13.64 -15.51
C ASP A 470 23.27 -13.09 -15.45
N LYS A 471 23.59 -12.32 -14.40
CA LYS A 471 24.96 -11.82 -14.14
C LYS A 471 25.80 -12.81 -13.33
N VAL A 472 25.17 -13.50 -12.38
CA VAL A 472 25.86 -14.34 -11.39
C VAL A 472 26.14 -15.75 -11.91
N PHE A 473 25.19 -16.37 -12.62
CA PHE A 473 25.31 -17.76 -13.07
C PHE A 473 26.46 -17.99 -14.07
N PRO A 474 26.70 -17.10 -15.05
CA PRO A 474 27.84 -17.28 -15.96
C PRO A 474 29.19 -17.28 -15.26
N ILE A 475 29.33 -16.54 -14.15
CA ILE A 475 30.55 -16.49 -13.34
C ILE A 475 30.75 -17.82 -12.63
N LEU A 476 29.75 -18.25 -11.86
CA LEU A 476 29.84 -19.47 -11.06
C LEU A 476 29.98 -20.75 -11.89
N LYS A 477 29.33 -20.81 -13.05
CA LYS A 477 29.38 -21.98 -13.95
C LYS A 477 30.76 -22.20 -14.59
N LYS A 478 31.68 -21.23 -14.53
CA LYS A 478 33.08 -21.44 -14.99
C LYS A 478 33.81 -22.47 -14.14
N ASN A 479 33.58 -22.42 -12.82
CA ASN A 479 34.37 -23.14 -11.83
C ASN A 479 33.52 -24.12 -11.00
N GLY A 480 32.28 -24.42 -11.42
CA GLY A 480 31.42 -25.37 -10.72
C GLY A 480 30.07 -25.59 -11.38
N SER A 481 29.22 -26.35 -10.70
CA SER A 481 27.86 -26.67 -11.12
C SER A 481 26.81 -26.04 -10.20
N LEU A 482 25.70 -25.60 -10.79
CA LEU A 482 24.55 -25.04 -10.08
C LEU A 482 23.35 -25.98 -10.19
N LYS A 483 22.85 -26.45 -9.05
CA LYS A 483 21.65 -27.28 -8.98
C LYS A 483 20.53 -26.52 -8.31
N PHE A 484 19.40 -26.38 -9.01
CA PHE A 484 18.19 -25.81 -8.42
C PHE A 484 17.62 -26.76 -7.38
N VAL A 485 17.28 -26.24 -6.20
CA VAL A 485 16.62 -27.00 -5.14
C VAL A 485 15.18 -26.52 -4.99
N LYS A 486 14.24 -27.36 -5.41
CA LYS A 486 12.81 -27.13 -5.24
C LYS A 486 12.46 -27.39 -3.77
N GLY A 487 12.10 -26.34 -3.04
CA GLY A 487 11.57 -26.49 -1.68
C GLY A 487 10.28 -27.32 -1.68
N ASN A 488 10.10 -28.18 -0.67
CA ASN A 488 8.90 -29.01 -0.51
C ASN A 488 7.64 -28.21 -0.10
N ASN A 489 7.77 -26.92 0.23
CA ASN A 489 6.61 -26.07 0.51
C ASN A 489 5.92 -25.68 -0.81
N THR A 490 4.72 -26.21 -0.98
CA THR A 490 3.84 -26.17 -2.15
C THR A 490 3.36 -24.78 -2.60
N LEU A 491 3.87 -23.69 -2.03
CA LEU A 491 3.43 -22.31 -2.33
C LEU A 491 4.46 -21.49 -3.14
N LEU A 492 5.55 -22.12 -3.56
CA LEU A 492 6.68 -21.44 -4.20
C LEU A 492 6.50 -21.47 -5.73
N ARG A 493 6.46 -20.29 -6.37
CA ARG A 493 6.22 -20.08 -7.82
C ARG A 493 6.91 -21.12 -8.71
N LYS A 494 6.18 -21.57 -9.74
CA LYS A 494 6.54 -22.70 -10.61
C LYS A 494 7.82 -22.55 -11.46
N ASN A 495 8.36 -21.35 -11.69
CA ASN A 495 9.33 -21.15 -12.78
C ASN A 495 10.64 -20.45 -12.43
N ASP A 496 10.84 -19.97 -11.19
CA ASP A 496 12.09 -19.31 -10.81
C ASP A 496 12.52 -19.72 -9.41
N GLY A 497 13.47 -20.66 -9.37
CA GLY A 497 14.10 -21.06 -8.13
C GLY A 497 14.74 -19.89 -7.39
N TYR A 498 14.65 -19.88 -6.06
CA TYR A 498 15.35 -18.90 -5.24
C TYR A 498 16.54 -19.51 -4.49
N LEU A 499 16.57 -20.83 -4.37
CA LEU A 499 17.61 -21.58 -3.65
C LEU A 499 18.36 -22.48 -4.63
N TYR A 500 19.68 -22.33 -4.69
CA TYR A 500 20.55 -23.15 -5.52
C TYR A 500 21.70 -23.70 -4.69
N GLN A 501 22.02 -24.97 -4.90
CA GLN A 501 23.24 -25.57 -4.42
C GLN A 501 24.34 -25.32 -5.47
N TYR A 502 25.47 -24.80 -5.03
CA TYR A 502 26.66 -24.65 -5.85
C TYR A 502 27.74 -25.61 -5.38
N THR A 503 28.26 -26.39 -6.33
CA THR A 503 29.35 -27.36 -6.12
C THR A 503 30.51 -26.96 -7.02
N PRO A 504 31.61 -26.43 -6.48
CA PRO A 504 32.82 -26.15 -7.25
C PRO A 504 33.37 -27.43 -7.93
N TYR A 505 34.05 -27.28 -9.06
CA TYR A 505 34.78 -28.36 -9.74
C TYR A 505 36.09 -28.73 -9.03
#